data_AF-A0A0M4GUE1-F1
#
_entry.id   AF-A0A0M4GUE1-F1
#
_cell.length_a   1.000
_cell.length_b   1.000
_cell.length_c   1.000
_cell.angle_alpha   90.00
_cell.angle_beta   90.00
_cell.angle_gamma   90.00
#
_symmetry.space_group_name_H-M   'P 1'
#
loop_
_entity.id
_entity.type
_entity.pdbx_description
1 polymer ?
#
loop_
_entity_poly.entity_id
_entity_poly.type
_entity_poly.pdbx_seq_one_letter_code
_entity_poly.pdbx_strand_id
1 'polypeptide(L)'
;MDPSSAGGMTDDVARLVGALREAEQCAAGIDRKALRDFVRVRLREGREADAALPVAETLQGADLVDLVPELVALARNDEYGERIRELLARIPFDEAAELVVPEALAVICAPRFNADYWDVWNQALLLHHLGYHRALRHVVEIADSSCNPDMRMVGEWIVDELLSTAGSEATAPPREKAEEEDGAATRNGIMVDVTGPMRRVRARKHLWSPDLAWDIARGEAVKRNFTIIWDSAVGESWMSLRRDGDLLGYLGADLPLLFCTAGLAEGTWPDPVVVVSVPSFTRSVLTCDRRILEGAFGSPFPPWELYPSGFSVQHLRDTTI
;
A
#
# COMPACT_ATOMS: atom_id res chain seq x y z
N MET A 1 7.20 21.79 -57.45
CA MET A 1 7.53 20.88 -56.34
C MET A 1 9.02 20.96 -56.15
N ASP A 2 9.47 21.81 -55.24
CA ASP A 2 10.89 22.01 -54.96
C ASP A 2 11.42 20.86 -54.07
N PRO A 3 12.53 20.20 -54.46
CA PRO A 3 13.16 19.16 -53.64
C PRO A 3 13.96 19.75 -52.45
N SER A 4 13.96 21.08 -52.28
CA SER A 4 14.78 21.78 -51.28
C SER A 4 14.22 21.76 -49.85
N SER A 5 12.98 21.28 -49.65
CA SER A 5 12.33 21.26 -48.33
C SER A 5 12.66 20.02 -47.49
N ALA A 6 13.18 18.95 -48.09
CA ALA A 6 13.44 17.70 -47.37
C ALA A 6 14.80 17.70 -46.64
N GLY A 7 15.81 18.39 -47.21
CA GLY A 7 17.16 18.47 -46.61
C GLY A 7 17.24 19.41 -45.40
N GLY A 8 16.48 20.50 -45.39
CA GLY A 8 16.45 21.45 -44.27
C GLY A 8 15.85 20.86 -42.99
N MET A 9 14.81 20.03 -43.11
CA MET A 9 14.16 19.41 -41.96
C MET A 9 15.05 18.35 -41.28
N THR A 10 15.88 17.63 -42.04
CA THR A 10 16.87 16.69 -41.49
C THR A 10 18.06 17.39 -40.84
N ASP A 11 18.51 18.52 -41.39
CA ASP A 11 19.59 19.32 -40.80
C ASP A 11 19.15 20.05 -39.53
N ASP A 12 17.89 20.49 -39.46
CA ASP A 12 17.31 21.11 -38.28
C ASP A 12 17.09 20.09 -37.14
N VAL A 13 16.66 18.86 -37.46
CA VAL A 13 16.58 17.76 -36.49
C VAL A 13 17.97 17.36 -36.00
N ALA A 14 18.97 17.29 -36.89
CA ALA A 14 20.35 16.98 -36.51
C ALA A 14 20.97 18.08 -35.61
N ARG A 15 20.66 19.36 -35.87
CA ARG A 15 21.03 20.47 -34.98
C ARG A 15 20.33 20.39 -33.62
N LEU A 16 19.04 20.08 -33.59
CA LEU A 16 18.27 19.98 -32.35
C LEU A 16 18.82 18.84 -31.46
N VAL A 17 19.11 17.69 -32.06
CA VAL A 17 19.73 16.54 -31.38
C VAL A 17 21.16 16.86 -30.92
N GLY A 18 21.91 17.63 -31.71
CA GLY A 18 23.24 18.13 -31.32
C GLY A 18 23.19 19.05 -30.10
N ALA A 19 22.27 20.03 -30.10
CA ALA A 19 22.08 20.97 -28.99
C ALA A 19 21.58 20.28 -27.71
N LEU A 20 20.71 19.27 -27.84
CA LEU A 20 20.27 18.43 -26.71
C LEU A 20 21.44 17.63 -26.13
N ARG A 21 22.29 17.04 -26.96
CA ARG A 21 23.50 16.32 -26.50
C ARG A 21 24.52 17.24 -25.86
N GLU A 22 24.71 18.45 -26.38
CA GLU A 22 25.58 19.46 -25.77
C GLU A 22 25.02 19.94 -24.42
N ALA A 23 23.70 20.12 -24.30
CA ALA A 23 23.05 20.43 -23.03
C ALA A 23 23.17 19.27 -22.02
N GLU A 24 22.99 18.02 -22.46
CA GLU A 24 23.22 16.82 -21.64
C GLU A 24 24.69 16.68 -21.21
N GLN A 25 25.64 17.01 -22.09
CA GLN A 25 27.07 17.01 -21.77
C GLN A 25 27.46 18.15 -20.84
N CYS A 26 26.82 19.32 -20.93
CA CYS A 26 26.99 20.41 -19.98
C CYS A 26 26.37 20.06 -18.61
N ALA A 27 25.26 19.31 -18.58
CA ALA A 27 24.67 18.76 -17.36
C ALA A 27 25.53 17.64 -16.73
N ALA A 28 26.31 16.90 -17.53
CA ALA A 28 27.21 15.84 -17.05
C ALA A 28 28.36 16.33 -16.15
N GLY A 29 28.61 17.65 -16.09
CA GLY A 29 29.57 18.28 -15.18
C GLY A 29 28.98 18.77 -13.85
N ILE A 30 27.66 18.73 -13.70
CA ILE A 30 26.97 19.18 -12.48
C ILE A 30 26.74 17.96 -11.59
N ASP A 31 27.15 18.07 -10.32
CA ASP A 31 26.91 17.03 -9.33
C ASP A 31 25.40 16.69 -9.28
N ARG A 32 25.07 15.40 -9.50
CA ARG A 32 23.67 14.92 -9.47
C ARG A 32 22.99 15.23 -8.15
N LYS A 33 23.74 15.20 -7.05
CA LYS A 33 23.22 15.60 -5.74
C LYS A 33 22.81 17.08 -5.75
N ALA A 34 23.62 17.96 -6.33
CA ALA A 34 23.30 19.39 -6.45
C ALA A 34 22.06 19.62 -7.33
N LEU A 35 21.88 18.85 -8.41
CA LEU A 35 20.66 18.91 -9.24
C LEU A 35 19.42 18.45 -8.45
N ARG A 36 19.52 17.35 -7.71
CA ARG A 36 18.42 16.88 -6.84
C ARG A 36 18.09 17.88 -5.75
N ASP A 37 19.08 18.44 -5.07
CA ASP A 37 18.87 19.44 -4.02
C ASP A 37 18.24 20.72 -4.60
N PHE A 38 18.65 21.14 -5.80
CA PHE A 38 18.03 22.23 -6.54
C PHE A 38 16.54 21.96 -6.80
N VAL A 39 16.21 20.79 -7.37
CA VAL A 39 14.83 20.40 -7.66
C VAL A 39 14.01 20.32 -6.36
N ARG A 40 14.52 19.63 -5.34
CA ARG A 40 13.82 19.42 -4.05
C ARG A 40 13.44 20.74 -3.39
N VAL A 41 14.38 21.69 -3.29
CA VAL A 41 14.13 23.00 -2.66
C VAL A 41 13.00 23.73 -3.38
N ARG A 42 13.04 23.75 -4.72
CA ARG A 42 12.10 24.51 -5.55
C ARG A 42 10.72 23.87 -5.65
N LEU A 43 10.63 22.54 -5.63
CA LEU A 43 9.35 21.84 -5.52
C LEU A 43 8.71 22.06 -4.15
N ARG A 44 9.49 22.03 -3.06
CA ARG A 44 8.98 22.27 -1.69
C ARG A 44 8.39 23.67 -1.51
N GLU A 45 8.95 24.67 -2.19
CA GLU A 45 8.46 26.05 -2.14
C GLU A 45 7.20 26.29 -2.99
N GLY A 46 6.84 25.32 -3.85
CA GLY A 46 5.59 25.27 -4.65
C GLY A 46 5.43 26.37 -5.71
N ARG A 47 6.36 27.34 -5.79
CA ARG A 47 6.27 28.54 -6.63
C ARG A 47 7.21 28.54 -7.82
N GLU A 48 8.06 27.52 -7.95
CA GLU A 48 9.08 27.43 -9.01
C GLU A 48 9.09 26.05 -9.69
N ALA A 49 7.92 25.39 -9.75
CA ALA A 49 7.76 24.09 -10.40
C ALA A 49 8.14 24.14 -11.89
N ASP A 50 7.81 25.22 -12.60
CA ASP A 50 8.18 25.42 -14.00
C ASP A 50 9.69 25.39 -14.27
N ALA A 51 10.48 25.86 -13.31
CA ALA A 51 11.94 25.83 -13.39
C ALA A 51 12.53 24.48 -12.93
N ALA A 52 11.85 23.81 -11.99
CA ALA A 52 12.33 22.56 -11.39
C ALA A 52 12.02 21.32 -12.24
N LEU A 53 10.84 21.24 -12.86
CA LEU A 53 10.39 20.07 -13.60
C LEU A 53 11.25 19.72 -14.83
N PRO A 54 11.69 20.69 -15.67
CA PRO A 54 12.61 20.38 -16.77
C PRO A 54 13.93 19.79 -16.27
N VAL A 55 14.41 20.21 -15.10
CA VAL A 55 15.62 19.63 -14.49
C VAL A 55 15.33 18.21 -14.00
N ALA A 56 14.18 17.99 -13.36
CA ALA A 56 13.75 16.65 -12.93
C ALA A 56 13.62 15.66 -14.09
N GLU A 57 13.18 16.12 -15.27
CA GLU A 57 13.08 15.30 -16.49
C GLU A 57 14.43 14.79 -17.00
N THR A 58 15.54 15.43 -16.63
CA THR A 58 16.90 14.97 -16.98
C THR A 58 17.46 13.93 -15.99
N LEU A 59 16.80 13.73 -14.85
CA LEU A 59 17.23 12.80 -13.81
C LEU A 59 16.86 11.35 -14.15
N GLN A 60 17.68 10.41 -13.69
CA GLN A 60 17.39 8.97 -13.81
C GLN A 60 16.45 8.49 -12.69
N GLY A 61 15.80 7.33 -12.87
CA GLY A 61 14.85 6.78 -11.89
C GLY A 61 15.42 6.71 -10.46
N ALA A 62 16.68 6.30 -10.30
CA ALA A 62 17.35 6.27 -8.99
C ALA A 62 17.54 7.65 -8.34
N ASP A 63 17.64 8.72 -9.13
CA ASP A 63 17.74 10.09 -8.63
C ASP A 63 16.35 10.66 -8.25
N LEU A 64 15.28 10.15 -8.87
CA LEU A 64 13.90 10.56 -8.60
C LEU A 64 13.35 9.96 -7.29
N VAL A 65 13.90 8.84 -6.82
CA VAL A 65 13.54 8.21 -5.53
C VAL A 65 13.61 9.20 -4.37
N ASP A 66 14.66 10.03 -4.34
CA ASP A 66 14.84 11.05 -3.31
C ASP A 66 13.85 12.23 -3.44
N LEU A 67 13.16 12.36 -4.57
CA LEU A 67 12.24 13.46 -4.86
C LEU A 67 10.77 13.03 -4.76
N VAL A 68 10.49 11.75 -4.48
CA VAL A 68 9.12 11.21 -4.43
C VAL A 68 8.18 12.03 -3.53
N PRO A 69 8.54 12.41 -2.29
CA PRO A 69 7.62 13.16 -1.43
C PRO A 69 7.21 14.51 -2.04
N GLU A 70 8.17 15.25 -2.60
CA GLU A 70 7.91 16.53 -3.25
C GLU A 70 7.12 16.38 -4.55
N LEU A 71 7.43 15.36 -5.36
CA LEU A 71 6.72 15.07 -6.61
C LEU A 71 5.27 14.64 -6.33
N VAL A 72 5.03 13.72 -5.41
CA VAL A 72 3.69 13.25 -5.05
C VAL A 72 2.84 14.37 -4.47
N ALA A 73 3.41 15.22 -3.62
CA ALA A 73 2.71 16.39 -3.11
C ALA A 73 2.30 17.36 -4.24
N LEU A 74 3.18 17.58 -5.23
CA LEU A 74 2.90 18.45 -6.37
C LEU A 74 1.93 17.82 -7.37
N ALA A 75 1.78 16.48 -7.40
CA ALA A 75 0.88 15.76 -8.30
C ALA A 75 -0.61 16.16 -8.13
N ARG A 76 -0.95 16.83 -7.03
CA ARG A 76 -2.27 17.43 -6.78
C ARG A 76 -2.59 18.61 -7.70
N ASN A 77 -1.56 19.23 -8.28
CA ASN A 77 -1.72 20.37 -9.17
C ASN A 77 -2.02 19.90 -10.59
N ASP A 78 -3.15 20.34 -11.14
CA ASP A 78 -3.62 19.98 -12.49
C ASP A 78 -2.61 20.30 -13.58
N GLU A 79 -1.88 21.41 -13.44
CA GLU A 79 -0.92 21.89 -14.45
C GLU A 79 0.27 20.93 -14.60
N TYR A 80 0.66 20.26 -13.51
CA TYR A 80 1.87 19.45 -13.46
C TYR A 80 1.60 17.96 -13.30
N GLY A 81 0.36 17.56 -13.00
CA GLY A 81 0.00 16.21 -12.60
C GLY A 81 0.38 15.12 -13.60
N GLU A 82 0.23 15.39 -14.91
CA GLU A 82 0.61 14.43 -15.97
C GLU A 82 2.14 14.26 -16.05
N ARG A 83 2.90 15.36 -16.10
CA ARG A 83 4.37 15.33 -16.12
C ARG A 83 4.94 14.61 -14.91
N ILE A 84 4.35 14.84 -13.73
CA ILE A 84 4.78 14.20 -12.49
C ILE A 84 4.52 12.69 -12.52
N ARG A 85 3.37 12.27 -13.06
CA ARG A 85 3.04 10.85 -13.27
C ARG A 85 4.08 10.16 -14.15
N GLU A 86 4.46 10.79 -15.27
CA GLU A 86 5.49 10.28 -16.16
C GLU A 86 6.87 10.19 -15.50
N LEU A 87 7.23 11.17 -14.67
CA LEU A 87 8.49 11.14 -13.90
C LEU A 87 8.49 9.97 -12.92
N LEU A 88 7.42 9.82 -12.13
CA LEU A 88 7.32 8.75 -11.13
C LEU A 88 7.26 7.35 -11.78
N ALA A 89 6.70 7.23 -12.98
CA ALA A 89 6.68 5.98 -13.75
C ALA A 89 8.07 5.50 -14.21
N ARG A 90 9.10 6.36 -14.14
CA ARG A 90 10.50 5.97 -14.44
C ARG A 90 11.18 5.24 -13.29
N ILE A 91 10.60 5.28 -12.09
CA ILE A 91 11.06 4.50 -10.95
C ILE A 91 10.53 3.06 -11.14
N PRO A 92 11.33 2.00 -10.88
CA PRO A 92 10.85 0.63 -10.98
C PRO A 92 9.58 0.43 -10.17
N PHE A 93 8.58 -0.27 -10.74
CA PHE A 93 7.24 -0.43 -10.15
C PHE A 93 7.27 -0.79 -8.65
N ASP A 94 8.07 -1.80 -8.26
CA ASP A 94 8.29 -2.25 -6.86
C ASP A 94 8.81 -1.16 -5.93
N GLU A 95 9.84 -0.45 -6.37
CA GLU A 95 10.45 0.62 -5.59
C GLU A 95 9.53 1.85 -5.52
N ALA A 96 8.89 2.18 -6.64
CA ALA A 96 7.96 3.29 -6.75
C ALA A 96 6.78 3.12 -5.79
N ALA A 97 6.26 1.92 -5.58
CA ALA A 97 5.12 1.76 -4.70
C ALA A 97 5.44 1.84 -3.22
N GLU A 98 6.63 1.37 -2.81
CA GLU A 98 7.10 1.53 -1.45
C GLU A 98 7.25 3.02 -1.05
N LEU A 99 7.37 3.90 -2.04
CA LEU A 99 7.61 5.33 -1.85
C LEU A 99 6.39 6.20 -2.18
N VAL A 100 5.77 5.98 -3.34
CA VAL A 100 4.68 6.79 -3.88
C VAL A 100 3.36 6.52 -3.17
N VAL A 101 3.00 5.26 -2.92
CA VAL A 101 1.71 4.93 -2.30
C VAL A 101 1.59 5.51 -0.87
N PRO A 102 2.60 5.40 0.01
CA PRO A 102 2.57 6.08 1.30
C PRO A 102 2.44 7.58 1.21
N GLU A 103 3.16 8.23 0.30
CA GLU A 103 3.10 9.68 0.16
C GLU A 103 1.75 10.13 -0.40
N ALA A 104 1.16 9.38 -1.35
CA ALA A 104 -0.15 9.68 -1.91
C ALA A 104 -1.25 9.55 -0.85
N LEU A 105 -1.21 8.47 -0.05
CA LEU A 105 -2.12 8.32 1.08
C LEU A 105 -1.86 9.35 2.18
N ALA A 106 -0.61 9.77 2.41
CA ALA A 106 -0.31 10.84 3.34
C ALA A 106 -0.91 12.16 2.87
N VAL A 107 -0.85 12.47 1.57
CA VAL A 107 -1.53 13.62 0.97
C VAL A 107 -3.04 13.59 1.24
N ILE A 108 -3.67 12.44 1.01
CA ILE A 108 -5.13 12.26 1.17
C ILE A 108 -5.56 12.34 2.64
N CYS A 109 -4.84 11.66 3.54
CA CYS A 109 -5.30 11.42 4.91
C CYS A 109 -4.71 12.38 5.95
N ALA A 110 -3.54 12.99 5.70
CA ALA A 110 -2.87 13.75 6.75
C ALA A 110 -3.45 15.18 6.84
N PRO A 111 -3.83 15.65 8.06
CA PRO A 111 -4.43 16.98 8.24
C PRO A 111 -3.57 18.14 7.72
N ARG A 112 -2.24 17.97 7.68
CA ARG A 112 -1.27 18.98 7.21
C ARG A 112 -1.49 19.40 5.75
N PHE A 113 -2.10 18.52 4.95
CA PHE A 113 -2.29 18.72 3.53
C PHE A 113 -3.64 19.31 3.17
N ASN A 114 -4.59 19.28 4.12
CA ASN A 114 -5.97 19.76 3.96
C ASN A 114 -6.53 19.43 2.57
N ALA A 115 -6.40 18.16 2.16
CA ALA A 115 -6.80 17.71 0.83
C ALA A 115 -8.30 17.87 0.65
N ASP A 116 -8.69 18.53 -0.43
CA ASP A 116 -10.07 18.55 -0.88
C ASP A 116 -10.35 17.36 -1.80
N TYR A 117 -11.60 17.26 -2.27
CA TYR A 117 -12.02 16.16 -3.13
C TYR A 117 -11.20 16.11 -4.43
N TRP A 118 -10.81 17.27 -4.97
CA TRP A 118 -10.06 17.37 -6.21
C TRP A 118 -8.60 16.91 -6.04
N ASP A 119 -8.00 17.22 -4.90
CA ASP A 119 -6.69 16.70 -4.53
C ASP A 119 -6.70 15.17 -4.44
N VAL A 120 -7.75 14.59 -3.85
CA VAL A 120 -7.93 13.13 -3.79
C VAL A 120 -8.09 12.54 -5.18
N TRP A 121 -8.85 13.18 -6.05
CA TRP A 121 -8.99 12.77 -7.45
C TRP A 121 -7.64 12.75 -8.18
N ASN A 122 -6.82 13.80 -8.03
CA ASN A 122 -5.50 13.86 -8.65
C ASN A 122 -4.52 12.80 -8.12
N GLN A 123 -4.58 12.51 -6.81
CA GLN A 123 -3.81 11.40 -6.24
C GLN A 123 -4.32 10.04 -6.74
N ALA A 124 -5.64 9.87 -6.91
CA ALA A 124 -6.19 8.66 -7.49
C ALA A 124 -5.72 8.48 -8.94
N LEU A 125 -5.73 9.53 -9.74
CA LEU A 125 -5.19 9.48 -11.10
C LEU A 125 -3.70 9.11 -11.13
N LEU A 126 -2.90 9.60 -10.17
CA LEU A 126 -1.51 9.19 -10.00
C LEU A 126 -1.41 7.68 -9.72
N LEU A 127 -2.16 7.18 -8.74
CA LEU A 127 -2.17 5.76 -8.39
C LEU A 127 -2.65 4.89 -9.56
N HIS A 128 -3.65 5.35 -10.31
CA HIS A 128 -4.15 4.67 -11.50
C HIS A 128 -3.09 4.58 -12.60
N HIS A 129 -2.46 5.71 -12.92
CA HIS A 129 -1.42 5.78 -13.96
C HIS A 129 -0.26 4.82 -13.66
N LEU A 130 0.12 4.70 -12.39
CA LEU A 130 1.17 3.78 -11.96
C LEU A 130 0.69 2.34 -11.77
N GLY A 131 -0.60 2.03 -11.97
CA GLY A 131 -1.16 0.67 -11.89
C GLY A 131 -1.51 0.21 -10.47
N TYR A 132 -1.57 1.11 -9.49
CA TYR A 132 -1.80 0.80 -8.07
C TYR A 132 -3.30 0.67 -7.73
N HIS A 133 -4.01 -0.21 -8.43
CA HIS A 133 -5.47 -0.40 -8.30
C HIS A 133 -5.92 -0.85 -6.90
N ARG A 134 -5.05 -1.51 -6.12
CA ARG A 134 -5.35 -1.82 -4.72
C ARG A 134 -5.31 -0.59 -3.82
N ALA A 135 -4.33 0.30 -4.02
CA ALA A 135 -4.29 1.58 -3.32
C ALA A 135 -5.49 2.45 -3.69
N LEU A 136 -5.89 2.45 -4.97
CA LEU A 136 -7.13 3.10 -5.43
C LEU A 136 -8.37 2.60 -4.69
N ARG A 137 -8.54 1.28 -4.56
CA ARG A 137 -9.66 0.72 -3.77
C ARG A 137 -9.65 1.21 -2.32
N HIS A 138 -8.48 1.38 -1.73
CA HIS A 138 -8.40 1.96 -0.39
C HIS A 138 -8.75 3.45 -0.35
N VAL A 139 -8.40 4.22 -1.39
CA VAL A 139 -8.85 5.62 -1.53
C VAL A 139 -10.38 5.68 -1.64
N VAL A 140 -11.02 4.75 -2.35
CA VAL A 140 -12.48 4.63 -2.38
C VAL A 140 -13.04 4.36 -0.99
N GLU A 141 -12.48 3.43 -0.23
CA GLU A 141 -12.91 3.16 1.16
C GLU A 141 -12.83 4.41 2.06
N ILE A 142 -11.77 5.21 1.90
CA ILE A 142 -11.58 6.48 2.62
C ILE A 142 -12.64 7.51 2.19
N ALA A 143 -12.85 7.66 0.89
CA ALA A 143 -13.84 8.55 0.29
C ALA A 143 -15.26 8.22 0.76
N ASP A 144 -15.66 6.95 0.69
CA ASP A 144 -16.97 6.43 1.10
C ASP A 144 -17.24 6.65 2.60
N SER A 145 -16.18 6.52 3.42
CA SER A 145 -16.26 6.72 4.87
C SER A 145 -16.36 8.21 5.26
N SER A 146 -16.17 9.13 4.32
CA SER A 146 -16.18 10.56 4.59
C SER A 146 -17.59 11.10 4.87
N CYS A 147 -17.68 12.01 5.84
CA CYS A 147 -18.88 12.80 6.07
C CYS A 147 -19.07 13.91 5.03
N ASN A 148 -18.04 14.23 4.23
CA ASN A 148 -18.11 15.22 3.16
C ASN A 148 -18.73 14.58 1.89
N PRO A 149 -19.86 15.10 1.35
CA PRO A 149 -20.47 14.58 0.14
C PRO A 149 -19.55 14.67 -1.09
N ASP A 150 -18.74 15.72 -1.21
CA ASP A 150 -17.83 15.89 -2.34
C ASP A 150 -16.72 14.82 -2.35
N MET A 151 -16.29 14.40 -1.15
CA MET A 151 -15.34 13.30 -1.00
C MET A 151 -15.95 11.97 -1.42
N ARG A 152 -17.22 11.69 -1.07
CA ARG A 152 -17.91 10.47 -1.51
C ARG A 152 -18.11 10.45 -3.02
N MET A 153 -18.46 11.59 -3.61
CA MET A 153 -18.58 11.74 -5.07
C MET A 153 -17.28 11.37 -5.78
N VAL A 154 -16.11 11.71 -5.22
CA VAL A 154 -14.83 11.29 -5.79
C VAL A 154 -14.60 9.79 -5.67
N GLY A 155 -15.06 9.14 -4.59
CA GLY A 155 -15.06 7.68 -4.47
C GLY A 155 -15.83 7.01 -5.62
N GLU A 156 -17.03 7.54 -5.93
CA GLU A 156 -17.85 7.08 -7.06
C GLU A 156 -17.11 7.26 -8.40
N TRP A 157 -16.50 8.43 -8.65
CA TRP A 157 -15.71 8.66 -9.87
C TRP A 157 -14.54 7.70 -10.01
N ILE A 158 -13.83 7.39 -8.92
CA ILE A 158 -12.71 6.44 -8.96
C ILE A 158 -13.21 5.04 -9.35
N VAL A 159 -14.36 4.60 -8.82
CA VAL A 159 -14.95 3.32 -9.17
C VAL A 159 -15.35 3.29 -10.65
N ASP A 160 -16.08 4.31 -11.10
CA ASP A 160 -16.66 4.35 -12.44
C ASP A 160 -15.60 4.57 -13.53
N GLU A 161 -14.62 5.45 -13.30
CA GLU A 161 -13.69 5.87 -14.35
C GLU A 161 -12.35 5.11 -14.30
N LEU A 162 -11.85 4.78 -13.10
CA LEU A 162 -10.49 4.25 -12.93
C LEU A 162 -10.44 2.75 -12.62
N LEU A 163 -11.52 2.18 -12.08
CA LEU A 163 -11.58 0.76 -11.69
C LEU A 163 -12.48 -0.07 -12.59
N SER A 164 -13.55 0.50 -13.15
CA SER A 164 -14.51 -0.24 -14.00
C SER A 164 -13.95 -0.62 -15.38
N THR A 165 -12.93 0.10 -15.88
CA THR A 165 -12.24 -0.21 -17.14
C THR A 165 -11.17 -1.32 -17.01
N ALA A 166 -10.76 -1.68 -15.80
CA ALA A 166 -9.78 -2.74 -15.55
C ALA A 166 -10.37 -4.17 -15.61
N GLY A 167 -11.66 -4.31 -15.93
CA GLY A 167 -12.40 -5.57 -15.94
C GLY A 167 -12.57 -6.28 -17.30
N SER A 168 -11.90 -5.84 -18.38
CA SER A 168 -12.09 -6.43 -19.72
C SER A 168 -10.97 -7.36 -20.22
N GLU A 169 -10.05 -7.81 -19.37
CA GLU A 169 -9.13 -8.91 -19.70
C GLU A 169 -9.02 -9.92 -18.53
N ALA A 170 -10.07 -10.70 -18.32
CA ALA A 170 -9.98 -12.09 -17.82
C ALA A 170 -11.38 -12.73 -17.80
N THR A 171 -11.70 -13.45 -18.87
CA THR A 171 -12.93 -14.23 -19.00
C THR A 171 -12.85 -15.52 -18.16
N ALA A 172 -13.69 -15.68 -17.14
CA ALA A 172 -14.17 -16.98 -16.64
C ALA A 172 -15.43 -16.80 -15.72
N PRO A 173 -16.34 -17.79 -15.64
CA PRO A 173 -17.80 -17.60 -15.68
C PRO A 173 -18.49 -17.49 -14.29
N PRO A 174 -19.82 -17.24 -14.24
CA PRO A 174 -20.48 -16.59 -13.11
C PRO A 174 -20.80 -17.54 -11.96
N ARG A 175 -20.60 -17.09 -10.73
CA ARG A 175 -21.17 -17.72 -9.53
C ARG A 175 -22.21 -16.81 -8.90
N GLU A 176 -23.43 -17.31 -9.04
CA GLU A 176 -24.64 -17.16 -8.24
C GLU A 176 -24.71 -16.05 -7.17
N LYS A 177 -25.78 -15.28 -7.32
CA LYS A 177 -26.36 -14.35 -6.35
C LYS A 177 -26.51 -15.01 -4.97
N ALA A 178 -26.03 -14.32 -3.94
CA ALA A 178 -26.65 -14.37 -2.61
C ALA A 178 -26.39 -13.05 -1.87
N GLU A 179 -27.49 -12.32 -1.68
CA GLU A 179 -27.85 -11.58 -0.47
C GLU A 179 -27.15 -10.23 -0.21
N GLU A 180 -27.83 -9.22 -0.72
CA GLU A 180 -27.88 -7.84 -0.25
C GLU A 180 -28.72 -7.75 1.04
N GLU A 181 -28.42 -6.73 1.87
CA GLU A 181 -29.09 -6.29 3.11
C GLU A 181 -28.69 -7.00 4.43
N ASP A 182 -27.96 -6.32 5.30
CA ASP A 182 -28.47 -5.29 6.22
C ASP A 182 -27.46 -5.10 7.38
N GLY A 183 -27.33 -3.88 7.90
CA GLY A 183 -26.49 -3.62 9.07
C GLY A 183 -25.64 -2.36 9.00
N ALA A 184 -26.26 -1.22 8.69
CA ALA A 184 -25.75 0.07 9.11
C ALA A 184 -25.67 0.11 10.65
N ALA A 185 -24.51 -0.24 11.23
CA ALA A 185 -24.22 -0.01 12.64
C ALA A 185 -22.70 0.12 12.88
N THR A 186 -22.27 1.34 13.25
CA THR A 186 -20.98 1.71 13.88
C THR A 186 -19.73 1.51 12.99
N ARG A 187 -19.36 2.40 12.05
CA ARG A 187 -18.93 3.82 12.17
C ARG A 187 -17.92 4.10 13.29
N ASN A 188 -16.77 3.40 13.23
CA ASN A 188 -15.41 3.83 13.60
C ASN A 188 -14.49 2.60 13.46
N GLY A 189 -13.83 2.42 12.31
CA GLY A 189 -12.91 1.30 12.11
C GLY A 189 -11.64 1.47 12.96
N ILE A 190 -11.58 0.84 14.13
CA ILE A 190 -10.38 0.83 14.97
C ILE A 190 -9.29 0.05 14.22
N MET A 191 -8.33 0.76 13.63
CA MET A 191 -7.09 0.15 13.17
C MET A 191 -6.31 -0.34 14.39
N VAL A 192 -5.88 -1.59 14.35
CA VAL A 192 -5.10 -2.24 15.40
C VAL A 192 -3.63 -2.23 14.99
N ASP A 193 -2.84 -1.36 15.62
CA ASP A 193 -1.39 -1.36 15.43
C ASP A 193 -0.75 -2.56 16.15
N VAL A 194 -0.24 -3.50 15.38
CA VAL A 194 0.41 -4.72 15.87
C VAL A 194 1.93 -4.61 15.90
N THR A 195 2.52 -3.43 15.66
CA THR A 195 3.97 -3.21 15.75
C THR A 195 4.53 -3.62 17.12
N GLY A 196 3.90 -3.17 18.21
CA GLY A 196 4.28 -3.55 19.58
C GLY A 196 4.15 -5.06 19.84
N PRO A 197 2.98 -5.66 19.58
CA PRO A 197 2.80 -7.12 19.59
C PRO A 197 3.86 -7.89 18.80
N MET A 198 4.16 -7.51 17.56
CA MET A 198 5.16 -8.20 16.72
C MET A 198 6.56 -8.15 17.29
N ARG A 199 6.97 -7.04 17.94
CA ARG A 199 8.23 -7.00 18.69
C ARG A 199 8.29 -8.05 19.79
N ARG A 200 7.17 -8.26 20.52
CA ARG A 200 7.08 -9.30 21.56
C ARG A 200 7.11 -10.70 20.98
N VAL A 201 6.38 -10.93 19.88
CA VAL A 201 6.40 -12.21 19.15
C VAL A 201 7.83 -12.56 18.76
N ARG A 202 8.54 -11.62 18.12
CA ARG A 202 9.94 -11.80 17.72
C ARG A 202 10.86 -12.11 18.92
N ALA A 203 10.71 -11.38 20.02
CA ALA A 203 11.51 -11.61 21.23
C ALA A 203 11.27 -13.00 21.84
N ARG A 204 10.06 -13.54 21.70
CA ARG A 204 9.63 -14.82 22.29
C ARG A 204 9.72 -16.02 21.33
N LYS A 205 10.02 -15.80 20.06
CA LYS A 205 10.05 -16.85 19.02
C LYS A 205 10.91 -18.07 19.40
N HIS A 206 12.03 -17.83 20.09
CA HIS A 206 12.94 -18.90 20.55
C HIS A 206 12.34 -19.83 21.62
N LEU A 207 11.22 -19.46 22.25
CA LEU A 207 10.48 -20.26 23.23
C LEU A 207 9.31 -21.03 22.60
N TRP A 208 9.12 -20.92 21.28
CA TRP A 208 7.94 -21.42 20.59
C TRP A 208 8.27 -22.61 19.68
N SER A 209 7.33 -23.55 19.57
CA SER A 209 7.35 -24.66 18.62
C SER A 209 5.92 -25.06 18.26
N PRO A 210 5.70 -25.72 17.11
CA PRO A 210 4.38 -26.24 16.74
C PRO A 210 3.78 -27.18 17.79
N ASP A 211 4.60 -28.02 18.43
CA ASP A 211 4.14 -28.92 19.51
C ASP A 211 3.64 -28.13 20.74
N LEU A 212 4.38 -27.08 21.13
CA LEU A 212 3.97 -26.22 22.24
C LEU A 212 2.70 -25.43 21.88
N ALA A 213 2.59 -24.95 20.64
CA ALA A 213 1.41 -24.29 20.13
C ALA A 213 0.18 -25.19 20.26
N TRP A 214 0.31 -26.45 19.84
CA TRP A 214 -0.75 -27.45 19.91
C TRP A 214 -1.15 -27.77 21.36
N ASP A 215 -0.18 -27.97 22.25
CA ASP A 215 -0.45 -28.28 23.65
C ASP A 215 -1.17 -27.11 24.37
N ILE A 216 -0.75 -25.87 24.11
CA ILE A 216 -1.42 -24.68 24.63
C ILE A 216 -2.83 -24.57 24.05
N ALA A 217 -2.99 -24.71 22.73
CA ALA A 217 -4.29 -24.61 22.06
C ALA A 217 -5.26 -25.65 22.63
N ARG A 218 -4.83 -26.91 22.75
CA ARG A 218 -5.63 -28.01 23.30
C ARG A 218 -6.02 -27.78 24.75
N GLY A 219 -5.08 -27.30 25.57
CA GLY A 219 -5.34 -26.97 26.97
C GLY A 219 -6.38 -25.86 27.12
N GLU A 220 -6.33 -24.85 26.25
CA GLU A 220 -7.28 -23.73 26.26
C GLU A 220 -8.61 -24.05 25.58
N ALA A 221 -8.64 -24.96 24.61
CA ALA A 221 -9.87 -25.46 23.98
C ALA A 221 -10.84 -26.06 25.01
N VAL A 222 -10.32 -26.83 25.97
CA VAL A 222 -11.12 -27.42 27.05
C VAL A 222 -11.65 -26.35 28.00
N LYS A 223 -10.81 -25.39 28.41
CA LYS A 223 -11.18 -24.35 29.38
C LYS A 223 -12.16 -23.33 28.80
N ARG A 224 -11.98 -22.98 27.53
CA ARG A 224 -12.70 -21.91 26.82
C ARG A 224 -13.72 -22.43 25.84
N ASN A 225 -13.95 -23.75 25.77
CA ASN A 225 -14.93 -24.41 24.92
C ASN A 225 -14.84 -23.97 23.44
N PHE A 226 -13.75 -24.31 22.76
CA PHE A 226 -13.58 -24.15 21.32
C PHE A 226 -12.94 -25.40 20.70
N THR A 227 -13.12 -25.58 19.39
CA THR A 227 -12.47 -26.62 18.59
C THR A 227 -11.30 -26.04 17.82
N ILE A 228 -10.33 -26.90 17.49
CA ILE A 228 -9.13 -26.53 16.74
C ILE A 228 -9.16 -27.27 15.41
N ILE A 229 -8.95 -26.55 14.31
CA ILE A 229 -8.73 -27.11 12.99
C ILE A 229 -7.31 -26.75 12.58
N TRP A 230 -6.47 -27.76 12.41
CA TRP A 230 -5.09 -27.61 11.99
C TRP A 230 -4.63 -28.90 11.33
N ASP A 231 -4.02 -28.79 10.15
CA ASP A 231 -3.36 -29.91 9.48
C ASP A 231 -1.85 -29.70 9.44
N SER A 232 -1.17 -30.30 10.42
CA SER A 232 0.29 -30.24 10.51
C SER A 232 0.99 -31.01 9.38
N ALA A 233 0.32 -31.96 8.72
CA ALA A 233 0.95 -32.81 7.71
C ALA A 233 1.17 -32.07 6.37
N VAL A 234 0.37 -31.02 6.11
CA VAL A 234 0.54 -30.12 4.96
C VAL A 234 1.34 -28.86 5.30
N GLY A 235 1.85 -28.76 6.53
CA GLY A 235 2.70 -27.64 6.96
C GLY A 235 1.93 -26.35 7.21
N GLU A 236 0.65 -26.40 7.61
CA GLU A 236 -0.10 -25.18 7.93
C GLU A 236 0.56 -24.39 9.06
N SER A 237 0.94 -23.15 8.76
CA SER A 237 1.55 -22.22 9.72
C SER A 237 0.53 -21.66 10.76
N TRP A 238 -0.76 -22.01 10.65
CA TRP A 238 -1.84 -21.44 11.46
C TRP A 238 -2.92 -22.46 11.85
N MET A 239 -3.31 -22.45 13.13
CA MET A 239 -4.43 -23.22 13.68
C MET A 239 -5.69 -22.35 13.73
N SER A 240 -6.79 -22.81 13.15
CA SER A 240 -8.08 -22.13 13.23
C SER A 240 -8.83 -22.55 14.50
N LEU A 241 -9.22 -21.57 15.31
CA LEU A 241 -9.98 -21.79 16.55
C LEU A 241 -11.46 -21.47 16.29
N ARG A 242 -12.36 -22.42 16.54
CA ARG A 242 -13.79 -22.27 16.21
C ARG A 242 -14.73 -22.65 17.35
N ARG A 243 -15.92 -22.09 17.37
CA ARG A 243 -17.01 -22.52 18.26
C ARG A 243 -18.31 -22.50 17.47
N ASP A 244 -19.04 -23.62 17.48
CA ASP A 244 -20.34 -23.75 16.80
C ASP A 244 -20.32 -23.36 15.31
N GLY A 245 -19.16 -23.52 14.65
CA GLY A 245 -18.94 -23.14 13.25
C GLY A 245 -18.31 -21.75 13.07
N ASP A 246 -18.42 -20.86 14.05
CA ASP A 246 -17.86 -19.51 13.99
C ASP A 246 -16.36 -19.49 14.26
N LEU A 247 -15.65 -18.66 13.49
CA LEU A 247 -14.21 -18.44 13.66
C LEU A 247 -13.96 -17.49 14.84
N LEU A 248 -13.21 -17.97 15.84
CA LEU A 248 -12.84 -17.21 17.02
C LEU A 248 -11.42 -16.66 16.95
N GLY A 249 -10.53 -17.27 16.16
CA GLY A 249 -9.16 -16.80 16.02
C GLY A 249 -8.24 -17.71 15.22
N TYR A 250 -7.03 -17.22 14.99
CA TYR A 250 -5.91 -17.96 14.40
C TYR A 250 -4.73 -17.93 15.35
N LEU A 251 -4.26 -19.11 15.76
CA LEU A 251 -3.03 -19.28 16.52
C LEU A 251 -1.90 -19.71 15.60
N GLY A 252 -0.77 -19.01 15.62
CA GLY A 252 0.40 -19.38 14.82
C GLY A 252 1.03 -20.68 15.30
N ALA A 253 1.30 -21.61 14.38
CA ALA A 253 2.09 -22.81 14.66
C ALA A 253 3.57 -22.47 14.83
N ASP A 254 4.09 -21.54 14.00
CA ASP A 254 5.51 -21.17 13.97
C ASP A 254 5.84 -19.88 14.73
N LEU A 255 4.81 -19.19 15.24
CA LEU A 255 4.96 -17.95 16.00
C LEU A 255 4.04 -17.93 17.21
N PRO A 256 4.49 -17.41 18.37
CA PRO A 256 3.68 -17.28 19.59
C PRO A 256 2.67 -16.13 19.47
N LEU A 257 1.79 -16.18 18.48
CA LEU A 257 0.87 -15.12 18.11
C LEU A 257 -0.55 -15.68 17.96
N LEU A 258 -1.49 -15.05 18.66
CA LEU A 258 -2.92 -15.33 18.53
C LEU A 258 -3.64 -14.07 18.08
N PHE A 259 -4.25 -14.13 16.89
CA PHE A 259 -5.30 -13.17 16.51
C PHE A 259 -6.66 -13.74 16.89
N CYS A 260 -7.48 -12.99 17.62
CA CYS A 260 -8.77 -13.50 18.06
C CYS A 260 -9.85 -12.43 18.25
N THR A 261 -11.09 -12.85 18.40
CA THR A 261 -12.20 -11.96 18.79
C THR A 261 -12.01 -11.46 20.22
N ALA A 262 -12.65 -10.34 20.58
CA ALA A 262 -12.58 -9.78 21.93
C ALA A 262 -12.93 -10.79 23.02
N GLY A 263 -13.99 -11.58 22.81
CA GLY A 263 -14.42 -12.59 23.78
C GLY A 263 -13.42 -13.74 23.98
N LEU A 264 -12.63 -14.10 22.96
CA LEU A 264 -11.58 -15.12 23.13
C LEU A 264 -10.28 -14.54 23.73
N ALA A 265 -10.06 -13.24 23.56
CA ALA A 265 -8.95 -12.53 24.18
C ALA A 265 -9.11 -12.35 25.70
N GLU A 266 -10.32 -12.51 26.24
CA GLU A 266 -10.60 -12.37 27.67
C GLU A 266 -9.85 -13.41 28.53
N GLY A 267 -9.30 -12.93 29.64
CA GLY A 267 -8.47 -13.72 30.54
C GLY A 267 -7.02 -13.86 30.08
N THR A 268 -6.25 -14.68 30.79
CA THR A 268 -4.82 -14.83 30.53
C THR A 268 -4.56 -16.05 29.66
N TRP A 269 -3.93 -15.84 28.51
CA TRP A 269 -3.36 -16.92 27.70
C TRP A 269 -1.98 -17.34 28.26
N PRO A 270 -1.61 -18.63 28.21
CA PRO A 270 -0.31 -19.09 28.67
C PRO A 270 0.86 -18.37 27.98
N ASP A 271 1.90 -18.04 28.74
CA ASP A 271 3.17 -17.58 28.17
C ASP A 271 3.78 -18.71 27.31
N PRO A 272 4.37 -18.44 26.12
CA PRO A 272 4.75 -17.12 25.58
C PRO A 272 3.73 -16.41 24.67
N VAL A 273 2.47 -16.87 24.60
CA VAL A 273 1.48 -16.39 23.62
C VAL A 273 1.29 -14.87 23.69
N VAL A 274 1.41 -14.21 22.55
CA VAL A 274 1.06 -12.80 22.37
C VAL A 274 -0.33 -12.73 21.74
N VAL A 275 -1.30 -12.24 22.51
CA VAL A 275 -2.69 -12.13 22.07
C VAL A 275 -2.94 -10.75 21.46
N VAL A 276 -3.58 -10.73 20.30
CA VAL A 276 -4.07 -9.53 19.62
C VAL A 276 -5.56 -9.73 19.35
N SER A 277 -6.39 -8.89 19.97
CA SER A 277 -7.81 -8.86 19.67
C SER A 277 -8.07 -8.01 18.42
N VAL A 278 -8.89 -8.53 17.49
CA VAL A 278 -9.24 -7.84 16.25
C VAL A 278 -10.76 -7.77 16.07
N PRO A 279 -11.29 -6.68 15.50
CA PRO A 279 -12.71 -6.54 15.23
C PRO A 279 -13.17 -7.34 13.99
N SER A 280 -12.23 -7.75 13.12
CA SER A 280 -12.51 -8.56 11.93
C SER A 280 -11.24 -9.31 11.49
N PHE A 281 -11.42 -10.52 10.98
CA PHE A 281 -10.33 -11.30 10.38
C PHE A 281 -10.14 -11.02 8.88
N THR A 282 -11.18 -10.52 8.21
CA THR A 282 -11.23 -10.39 6.74
C THR A 282 -11.06 -8.94 6.29
N ARG A 283 -11.51 -7.97 7.08
CA ARG A 283 -11.29 -6.54 6.80
C ARG A 283 -9.84 -6.14 7.10
N SER A 284 -9.34 -5.15 6.37
CA SER A 284 -8.01 -4.57 6.57
C SER A 284 -7.95 -3.71 7.83
N VAL A 285 -7.83 -4.37 9.00
CA VAL A 285 -7.89 -3.72 10.32
C VAL A 285 -6.54 -3.68 11.03
N LEU A 286 -5.49 -4.28 10.46
CA LEU A 286 -4.16 -4.33 11.06
C LEU A 286 -3.21 -3.34 10.40
N THR A 287 -2.33 -2.72 11.19
CA THR A 287 -1.13 -2.01 10.72
C THR A 287 0.09 -2.51 11.49
N CYS A 288 1.28 -2.53 10.89
CA CYS A 288 2.48 -3.00 11.60
C CYS A 288 3.74 -2.59 10.88
N ASP A 289 4.74 -1.92 11.47
CA ASP A 289 6.01 -1.59 10.77
C ASP A 289 6.56 -2.78 9.95
N ARG A 290 6.83 -2.58 8.65
CA ARG A 290 7.21 -3.65 7.73
C ARG A 290 8.45 -4.41 8.20
N ARG A 291 9.49 -3.68 8.61
CA ARG A 291 10.75 -4.29 9.07
C ARG A 291 10.53 -5.11 10.34
N ILE A 292 9.61 -4.69 11.19
CA ILE A 292 9.23 -5.43 12.39
C ILE A 292 8.43 -6.68 12.05
N LEU A 293 7.51 -6.59 11.09
CA LEU A 293 6.70 -7.72 10.63
C LEU A 293 7.57 -8.78 9.97
N GLU A 294 8.38 -8.39 8.97
CA GLU A 294 9.37 -9.26 8.32
C GLU A 294 10.35 -9.84 9.33
N GLY A 295 10.81 -9.04 10.28
CA GLY A 295 11.69 -9.50 11.35
C GLY A 295 11.06 -10.51 12.30
N ALA A 296 9.73 -10.52 12.46
CA ALA A 296 9.02 -11.49 13.29
C ALA A 296 8.82 -12.82 12.54
N PHE A 297 8.35 -12.75 11.29
CA PHE A 297 8.12 -13.93 10.46
C PHE A 297 9.43 -14.56 9.99
N GLY A 298 10.49 -13.77 9.80
CA GLY A 298 11.79 -14.24 9.33
C GLY A 298 11.88 -14.38 7.81
N SER A 299 10.87 -13.89 7.09
CA SER A 299 10.80 -13.84 5.64
C SER A 299 10.47 -12.41 5.19
N PRO A 300 11.03 -11.97 4.05
CA PRO A 300 10.55 -10.75 3.41
C PRO A 300 9.11 -10.99 2.92
N PHE A 301 8.26 -9.99 3.09
CA PHE A 301 6.96 -9.99 2.43
C PHE A 301 7.11 -9.37 1.04
N PRO A 302 6.34 -9.82 0.04
CA PRO A 302 6.32 -9.14 -1.25
C PRO A 302 6.02 -7.64 -1.04
N PRO A 303 6.62 -6.73 -1.83
CA PRO A 303 6.58 -5.27 -1.60
C PRO A 303 5.19 -4.60 -1.52
N TRP A 304 4.10 -5.36 -1.60
CA TRP A 304 2.81 -4.90 -2.10
C TRP A 304 1.57 -5.27 -1.28
N GLU A 305 1.71 -5.88 -0.11
CA GLU A 305 0.54 -6.50 0.53
C GLU A 305 0.09 -5.89 1.85
N LEU A 306 0.94 -5.09 2.52
CA LEU A 306 0.74 -4.78 3.94
C LEU A 306 0.93 -3.29 4.30
N TYR A 307 1.22 -2.44 3.31
CA TYR A 307 1.57 -1.02 3.53
C TYR A 307 1.03 -0.06 2.47
N PRO A 308 0.55 1.15 2.85
CA PRO A 308 0.19 1.67 4.17
C PRO A 308 -1.29 1.47 4.53
N SER A 309 -2.08 0.85 3.66
CA SER A 309 -3.54 0.69 3.75
C SER A 309 -4.04 -0.23 4.87
N GLY A 310 -3.12 -0.84 5.61
CA GLY A 310 -3.40 -1.94 6.52
C GLY A 310 -3.69 -3.26 5.82
N PHE A 311 -3.89 -4.31 6.60
CA PHE A 311 -4.11 -5.66 6.10
C PHE A 311 -5.03 -6.46 7.02
N SER A 312 -5.59 -7.56 6.50
CA SER A 312 -6.45 -8.45 7.27
C SER A 312 -5.64 -9.61 7.85
N VAL A 313 -6.15 -10.22 8.93
CA VAL A 313 -5.53 -11.43 9.50
C VAL A 313 -5.52 -12.56 8.48
N GLN A 314 -6.60 -12.68 7.69
CA GLN A 314 -6.69 -13.68 6.64
C GLN A 314 -5.64 -13.48 5.57
N HIS A 315 -5.40 -12.23 5.13
CA HIS A 315 -4.35 -11.95 4.16
C HIS A 315 -2.97 -12.34 4.70
N LEU A 316 -2.65 -11.93 5.94
CA LEU A 316 -1.39 -12.31 6.58
C LEU A 316 -1.24 -13.84 6.67
N ARG A 317 -2.30 -14.56 7.03
CA ARG A 317 -2.32 -16.02 7.09
C ARG A 317 -2.01 -16.63 5.73
N ASP A 318 -2.70 -16.19 4.69
CA ASP A 318 -2.60 -16.75 3.34
C ASP A 318 -1.22 -16.46 2.71
N THR A 319 -0.58 -15.35 3.05
CA THR A 319 0.79 -15.00 2.61
C THR A 319 1.89 -15.75 3.40
N THR A 320 1.55 -16.38 4.53
CA THR A 320 2.52 -17.03 5.44
C THR A 320 2.32 -18.54 5.57
N ILE A 321 1.61 -19.15 4.61
CA ILE A 321 1.43 -20.61 4.52
C ILE A 321 2.79 -21.28 4.38
#